data_AF-A0A832J4S6-F1
#
_entry.id   AF-A0A832J4S6-F1
#
_cell.length_a   1.000
_cell.length_b   1.000
_cell.length_c   1.000
_cell.angle_alpha   90.00
_cell.angle_beta   90.00
_cell.angle_gamma   90.00
#
_symmetry.space_group_name_H-M   'P 1'
#
loop_
_entity.id
_entity.type
_entity.pdbx_description
1 polymer ?
#
loop_
_entity_poly.entity_id
_entity_poly.type
_entity_poly.pdbx_seq_one_letter_code
_entity_poly.pdbx_strand_id
1 'polypeptide(L)' 'MSRIGKKPVELPSGVSASLSGQTIEVKGPKGTLSFTA' A
#
# COMPACT_ATOMS: atom_id res chain seq x y z
N MET A 1 -9.71 -5.37 -19.79
CA MET A 1 -8.56 -4.64 -19.21
C MET A 1 -9.07 -3.65 -18.17
N SER A 2 -8.73 -3.84 -16.90
CA SER A 2 -9.21 -2.97 -15.80
C SER A 2 -8.66 -1.55 -15.93
N ARG A 3 -9.53 -0.54 -15.80
CA ARG A 3 -9.17 0.90 -15.81
C ARG A 3 -8.60 1.37 -14.47
N ILE A 4 -8.77 0.60 -13.40
CA ILE A 4 -8.44 0.98 -12.03
C ILE A 4 -7.02 0.54 -11.66
N GLY A 5 -6.62 -0.69 -12.02
CA GLY A 5 -5.28 -1.21 -11.74
C GLY A 5 -4.13 -0.52 -12.50
N LYS A 6 -4.44 0.26 -13.55
CA LYS A 6 -3.45 1.10 -14.25
C LYS A 6 -3.24 2.48 -13.63
N LYS A 7 -4.04 2.86 -12.63
CA LYS A 7 -3.87 4.14 -11.95
C LYS A 7 -2.86 3.96 -10.81
N PRO A 8 -1.69 4.61 -10.87
CA PRO A 8 -0.75 4.58 -9.76
C PRO A 8 -1.38 5.25 -8.53
N VAL A 9 -1.11 4.70 -7.35
CA VAL A 9 -1.51 5.30 -6.07
C VAL A 9 -0.32 6.10 -5.55
N GLU A 10 -0.53 7.39 -5.31
CA GLU A 10 0.49 8.25 -4.72
C GLU A 10 0.67 7.92 -3.25
N LEU A 11 1.92 7.65 -2.84
CA LEU A 11 2.26 7.40 -1.45
C LEU A 11 2.45 8.75 -0.72
N PRO A 12 1.66 9.06 0.32
CA PRO A 12 1.83 10.29 1.08
C PRO A 12 3.18 10.31 1.81
N SER A 13 3.78 11.50 1.95
CA SER A 13 5.00 11.68 2.74
C SER A 13 4.80 11.22 4.19
N GLY A 14 5.63 10.29 4.67
CA GLY A 14 5.52 9.70 6.00
C GLY A 14 4.76 8.36 6.07
N VAL A 15 4.39 7.81 4.91
CA VAL A 15 3.85 6.44 4.80
C VAL A 15 4.88 5.52 4.15
N SER A 16 5.25 4.46 4.85
CA SER A 16 6.15 3.42 4.35
C SER A 16 5.33 2.17 4.02
N ALA A 17 5.31 1.78 2.75
CA ALA A 17 4.72 0.52 2.30
C ALA A 17 5.81 -0.53 2.12
N SER A 18 5.70 -1.65 2.85
CA SER A 18 6.53 -2.83 2.69
C SER A 18 5.72 -3.92 2.02
N LEU A 19 6.28 -4.51 0.96
CA LEU A 19 5.69 -5.64 0.26
C LEU A 19 6.48 -6.91 0.59
N SER A 20 5.81 -7.88 1.22
CA SER A 20 6.36 -9.20 1.53
C SER A 20 5.52 -10.26 0.83
N GLY A 21 5.86 -10.58 -0.42
CA GLY A 21 5.12 -11.53 -1.24
C GLY A 21 3.71 -11.04 -1.57
N GLN A 22 2.69 -11.63 -0.93
CA GLN A 22 1.28 -11.27 -1.09
C GLN A 22 0.76 -10.36 0.04
N THR A 23 1.60 -10.08 1.04
CA THR A 23 1.28 -9.22 2.18
C THR A 23 1.83 -7.83 1.96
N ILE A 24 0.95 -6.83 2.04
CA ILE A 24 1.27 -5.41 2.00
C ILE A 24 1.14 -4.85 3.41
N GLU A 25 2.24 -4.39 3.98
CA GLU A 25 2.25 -3.66 5.24
C GLU A 25 2.40 -2.17 4.97
N VAL A 26 1.42 -1.37 5.37
CA VAL A 26 1.44 0.08 5.25
C VAL A 26 1.61 0.67 6.64
N LYS A 27 2.77 1.26 6.92
CA LYS A 27 3.08 1.97 8.16
C LYS A 27 2.89 3.46 7.93
N GLY A 28 2.03 4.11 8.70
CA GLY A 28 1.77 5.54 8.61
C GLY A 28 1.67 6.20 9.99
N PRO A 29 1.46 7.53 10.03
CA PRO A 29 1.41 8.30 11.27
C PRO A 29 0.23 7.90 12.19
N LYS A 30 -0.79 7.24 11.64
CA LYS A 30 -1.99 6.78 12.37
C LYS A 30 -1.92 5.31 12.79
N GLY A 31 -0.81 4.61 12.54
CA GLY A 31 -0.63 3.19 12.86
C GLY A 31 -0.22 2.36 11.66
N THR A 32 -0.26 1.03 11.83
CA THR A 32 0.14 0.06 10.83
C THR A 32 -1.06 -0.73 10.34
N LEU A 33 -1.24 -0.82 9.02
CA LEU A 33 -2.25 -1.65 8.37
C LEU A 33 -1.55 -2.78 7.62
N SER A 34 -2.04 -4.01 7.79
CA SER A 34 -1.62 -5.16 7.01
C SER A 34 -2.77 -5.59 6.10
N PHE A 35 -2.47 -5.74 4.81
CA PHE A 35 -3.40 -6.25 3.81
C PHE A 35 -2.77 -7.45 3.12
N THR A 36 -3.38 -8.61 3.27
CA THR A 36 -3.05 -9.82 2.49
C THR A 36 -4.02 -9.91 1.32
N ALA A 37 -3.47 -10.01 0.11
CA ALA A 37 -4.27 -10.16 -1.11
C ALA A 37 -4.82 -11.59 -1.28
#